data_AF-A0A1R2B381-F1
#
_entry.id   AF-A0A1R2B381-F1
#
_cell.length_a   1.000
_cell.length_b   1.000
_cell.length_c   1.000
_cell.angle_alpha   90.00
_cell.angle_beta   90.00
_cell.angle_gamma   90.00
#
_symmetry.space_group_name_H-M   'P 1'
#
loop_
_entity.id
_entity.type
_entity.pdbx_description
1 polymer ?
#
loop_
_entity_poly.entity_id
_entity_poly.type
_entity_poly.pdbx_seq_one_letter_code
_entity_poly.pdbx_strand_id
1 'polypeptide(L)'
;MTHWANLTELLLNLTILYSENICLPPTSTILYWTIQCFLEIAHAVMIICYIIRAYRLYFVLVVDSNRTDESSEFRKSPYRASQRWIVTTMTYIIVSLVVFYCIILTLIKIFPRKISLYEDGTYGKRNEVNYMIVNLVHFSLQLSLIVSIYYIRYVQNEFQMIGELILVTIIICVSPIFSISIYSNRSWLYADIFRNFILTLITTGFPIFLSFIHKESIDMLSLEMLTSVDLILQHKITLDAFEDFLSSFDREGSVFLEIYLSCECYFGFSDDKILDRIEAKITSSGIATSDDCVGFNSNNLNPLMNLQNYCYDVLENDYFLQFKDSKQYEKLRSYIFRQELLNNRVSETSMHRSGKMKSMISLLDFK
;
A
#
# COMPACT_ATOMS: atom_id res chain seq x y z
N MET A 1 5.52 8.15 11.79
CA MET A 1 4.84 8.76 12.96
C MET A 1 4.24 7.70 13.87
N THR A 2 3.50 6.72 13.34
CA THR A 2 2.99 5.53 14.08
C THR A 2 4.03 4.88 14.99
N HIS A 3 5.21 4.54 14.47
CA HIS A 3 6.26 3.86 15.25
C HIS A 3 6.77 4.72 16.42
N TRP A 4 6.90 6.03 16.20
CA TRP A 4 7.33 6.97 17.24
C TRP A 4 6.25 7.18 18.30
N ALA A 5 4.97 7.19 17.93
CA ALA A 5 3.86 7.23 18.88
C ALA A 5 3.82 5.95 19.73
N ASN A 6 3.97 4.77 19.12
CA ASN A 6 4.04 3.48 19.82
C ASN A 6 5.21 3.43 20.80
N LEU A 7 6.39 3.87 20.36
CA LEU A 7 7.59 3.92 21.21
C LEU A 7 7.40 4.90 22.38
N THR A 8 6.79 6.06 22.12
CA THR A 8 6.50 7.06 23.16
C THR A 8 5.55 6.48 24.21
N GLU A 9 4.48 5.82 23.78
CA GLU A 9 3.52 5.17 24.67
C GLU A 9 4.16 4.03 25.47
N LEU A 10 5.04 3.23 24.87
CA LEU A 10 5.82 2.19 25.54
C LEU A 10 6.73 2.79 26.63
N LEU A 11 7.49 3.84 26.32
CA LEU A 11 8.41 4.50 27.25
C LEU A 11 7.66 5.17 28.41
N LEU A 12 6.52 5.81 28.15
CA LEU A 12 5.70 6.42 29.20
C LEU A 12 5.08 5.36 30.12
N ASN A 13 4.58 4.25 29.57
CA ASN A 13 4.08 3.13 30.38
C ASN A 13 5.18 2.51 31.27
N LEU A 14 6.40 2.35 30.74
CA LEU A 14 7.56 1.90 31.53
C LEU A 14 7.92 2.90 32.64
N THR A 15 7.82 4.20 32.36
CA THR A 15 8.08 5.26 33.36
C THR A 15 7.09 5.19 34.51
N ILE A 16 5.79 4.97 34.23
CA ILE A 16 4.77 4.77 35.26
C ILE A 16 5.05 3.49 36.05
N LEU A 17 5.36 2.39 35.36
CA LEU A 17 5.61 1.07 35.98
C LEU A 17 6.78 1.11 36.97
N TYR A 18 7.87 1.77 36.60
CA TYR A 18 9.10 1.87 37.40
C TYR A 18 9.19 3.15 38.26
N SER A 19 8.08 3.88 38.42
CA SER A 19 8.11 5.19 39.07
C SER A 19 8.65 5.19 40.50
N GLU A 20 8.47 4.10 41.25
CA GLU A 20 9.06 3.90 42.58
C GLU A 20 10.59 3.76 42.56
N ASN A 21 11.12 3.02 41.58
CA ASN A 21 12.56 2.81 41.44
C ASN A 21 13.30 4.08 40.98
N ILE A 22 12.57 4.99 40.32
CA ILE A 22 13.10 6.25 39.79
C ILE A 22 12.96 7.39 40.82
N CYS A 23 12.46 7.11 42.03
CA CYS A 23 12.22 8.11 43.09
C CYS A 23 11.31 9.27 42.64
N LEU A 24 10.31 8.99 41.78
CA LEU A 24 9.32 9.99 41.41
C LEU A 24 8.52 10.40 42.67
N PRO A 25 8.32 11.71 42.90
CA PRO A 25 7.66 12.19 44.11
C PRO A 25 6.22 11.66 44.14
N PRO A 26 5.87 10.84 45.14
CA PRO A 26 4.63 10.09 45.14
C PRO A 26 3.38 10.94 45.36
N THR A 27 3.58 12.17 45.85
CA THR A 27 2.54 13.15 46.11
C THR A 27 2.34 14.14 44.95
N SER A 28 3.16 14.08 43.89
CA SER A 28 3.06 15.01 42.77
C SER A 28 1.96 14.61 41.80
N THR A 29 0.72 14.94 42.15
CA THR A 29 -0.48 14.70 41.32
C THR A 29 -0.30 15.29 39.93
N ILE A 30 0.30 16.47 39.80
CA ILE A 30 0.54 17.17 38.54
C ILE A 30 1.45 16.35 37.61
N LEU A 31 2.46 15.69 38.15
CA LEU A 31 3.43 14.91 37.37
C LEU A 31 2.79 13.64 36.78
N TYR A 32 2.05 12.89 37.60
CA TYR A 32 1.32 11.71 37.13
C TYR A 32 0.24 12.08 36.11
N TRP A 33 -0.45 13.21 36.31
CA TRP A 33 -1.38 13.76 35.32
C TRP A 33 -0.71 14.11 33.99
N THR A 34 0.46 14.73 34.05
CA THR A 34 1.24 15.09 32.86
C THR A 34 1.61 13.85 32.06
N ILE A 35 2.15 12.83 32.73
CA ILE A 35 2.54 11.56 32.10
C ILE A 35 1.31 10.85 31.50
N GLN A 36 0.19 10.80 32.22
CA GLN A 36 -1.04 10.19 31.73
C GLN A 36 -1.58 10.92 30.49
N CYS A 37 -1.58 12.24 30.46
CA CYS A 37 -2.04 12.98 29.29
C CYS A 37 -1.13 12.80 28.07
N PHE A 38 0.19 12.73 28.25
CA PHE A 38 1.09 12.38 27.15
C PHE A 38 0.84 10.97 26.62
N LEU A 39 0.49 10.03 27.51
CA LEU A 39 0.11 8.67 27.14
C LEU A 39 -1.18 8.66 26.31
N GLU A 40 -2.21 9.40 26.72
CA GLU A 40 -3.45 9.54 25.95
C GLU A 40 -3.24 10.19 24.57
N ILE A 41 -2.40 11.23 24.50
CA ILE A 41 -2.05 11.88 23.24
C ILE A 41 -1.29 10.89 22.34
N ALA A 42 -0.32 10.15 22.88
CA ALA A 42 0.44 9.16 22.12
C ALA A 42 -0.49 8.07 21.56
N HIS A 43 -1.41 7.56 22.37
CA HIS A 43 -2.39 6.56 21.98
C HIS A 43 -3.33 7.06 20.87
N ALA A 44 -3.86 8.27 21.03
CA ALA A 44 -4.72 8.90 20.03
C ALA A 44 -3.96 9.12 18.70
N VAL A 45 -2.73 9.63 18.76
CA VAL A 45 -1.89 9.84 17.57
C VAL A 45 -1.60 8.53 16.86
N MET A 46 -1.27 7.46 17.60
CA MET A 46 -1.08 6.12 17.02
C MET A 46 -2.31 5.68 16.20
N ILE A 47 -3.51 5.68 16.81
CA ILE A 47 -4.73 5.20 16.15
C ILE A 47 -5.09 6.09 14.96
N ILE A 48 -5.02 7.41 15.13
CA ILE A 48 -5.33 8.38 14.07
C ILE A 48 -4.39 8.21 12.87
N CYS A 49 -3.11 7.89 13.10
CA CYS A 49 -2.19 7.56 12.02
C CYS A 49 -2.63 6.33 11.21
N TYR A 50 -3.13 5.28 11.86
CA TYR A 50 -3.65 4.11 11.15
C TYR A 50 -4.95 4.41 10.39
N ILE A 51 -5.85 5.21 10.97
CA ILE A 51 -7.06 5.68 10.30
C ILE A 51 -6.71 6.48 9.04
N ILE A 52 -5.77 7.42 9.13
CA ILE A 52 -5.35 8.23 7.97
C ILE A 52 -4.68 7.36 6.91
N ARG A 53 -3.91 6.34 7.32
CA ARG A 53 -3.32 5.38 6.38
C ARG A 53 -4.40 4.56 5.66
N ALA A 54 -5.42 4.08 6.37
CA ALA A 54 -6.57 3.40 5.79
C ALA A 54 -7.37 4.33 4.85
N TYR A 55 -7.60 5.57 5.26
CA TYR A 55 -8.24 6.60 4.43
C TYR A 55 -7.49 6.86 3.13
N ARG A 56 -6.15 6.93 3.18
CA ARG A 56 -5.31 7.12 1.99
C ARG A 56 -5.43 5.94 1.02
N LEU A 57 -5.44 4.71 1.52
CA LEU A 57 -5.65 3.51 0.71
C LEU A 57 -7.04 3.49 0.08
N TYR A 58 -8.08 3.78 0.87
CA TYR A 58 -9.45 3.89 0.38
C TYR A 58 -9.56 4.90 -0.77
N PHE A 59 -8.96 6.06 -0.60
CA PHE A 59 -9.00 7.12 -1.59
C PHE A 59 -8.32 6.72 -2.90
N VAL A 60 -7.12 6.16 -2.83
CA VAL A 60 -6.33 5.78 -4.03
C VAL A 60 -6.95 4.57 -4.74
N LEU A 61 -7.49 3.61 -4.00
CA LEU A 61 -7.84 2.29 -4.55
C LEU A 61 -9.35 2.06 -4.78
N VAL A 62 -10.23 2.78 -4.09
CA VAL A 62 -11.71 2.61 -4.24
C VAL A 62 -12.34 3.80 -4.96
N VAL A 63 -11.98 5.02 -4.57
CA VAL A 63 -12.58 6.23 -5.16
C VAL A 63 -12.04 6.48 -6.57
N ASP A 64 -10.77 6.16 -6.81
CA ASP A 64 -10.16 6.32 -8.13
C ASP A 64 -10.45 5.14 -9.07
N SER A 65 -10.78 3.94 -8.56
CA SER A 65 -11.09 2.74 -9.37
C SER A 65 -12.44 2.82 -10.06
N ASN A 66 -13.44 3.42 -9.42
CA ASN A 66 -14.83 3.51 -9.88
C ASN A 66 -15.08 4.73 -10.79
N ARG A 67 -14.03 5.35 -11.33
CA ARG A 67 -14.11 6.58 -12.11
C ARG A 67 -14.16 6.30 -13.61
N THR A 68 -15.33 6.50 -14.19
CA THR A 68 -15.55 6.64 -15.63
C THR A 68 -15.90 8.07 -16.05
N ASP A 69 -16.14 9.00 -15.11
CA ASP A 69 -16.68 10.33 -15.44
C ASP A 69 -15.82 11.52 -14.95
N GLU A 70 -15.49 12.39 -15.90
CA GLU A 70 -14.73 13.64 -15.82
C GLU A 70 -15.41 14.76 -15.02
N SER A 71 -15.86 14.50 -13.78
CA SER A 71 -16.41 15.57 -12.94
C SER A 71 -15.32 16.46 -12.31
N SER A 72 -15.42 17.76 -12.62
CA SER A 72 -14.40 18.81 -12.48
C SER A 72 -14.08 19.28 -11.05
N GLU A 73 -14.84 18.86 -10.02
CA GLU A 73 -14.55 19.25 -8.63
C GLU A 73 -13.31 18.56 -8.04
N PHE A 74 -12.84 17.46 -8.64
CA PHE A 74 -11.83 16.59 -8.05
C PHE A 74 -10.40 16.77 -8.62
N ARG A 75 -10.16 17.75 -9.50
CA ARG A 75 -8.78 18.21 -9.80
C ARG A 75 -8.04 18.71 -8.54
N LYS A 76 -8.79 19.07 -7.49
CA LYS A 76 -8.26 19.41 -6.14
C LYS A 76 -7.95 18.18 -5.26
N SER A 77 -8.21 16.96 -5.73
CA SER A 77 -8.22 15.74 -4.90
C SER A 77 -6.90 15.00 -4.72
N PRO A 78 -5.91 15.04 -5.64
CA PRO A 78 -4.57 14.52 -5.38
C PRO A 78 -3.90 15.21 -4.20
N TYR A 79 -4.33 16.45 -3.88
CA TYR A 79 -3.87 17.22 -2.73
C TYR A 79 -4.26 16.58 -1.38
N ARG A 80 -5.43 15.91 -1.28
CA ARG A 80 -5.91 15.31 -0.02
C ARG A 80 -5.19 14.01 0.34
N ALA A 81 -4.67 13.29 -0.66
CA ALA A 81 -3.78 12.14 -0.45
C ALA A 81 -2.29 12.52 -0.39
N SER A 82 -1.97 13.82 -0.51
CA SER A 82 -0.60 14.32 -0.43
C SER A 82 -0.06 14.25 0.98
N GLN A 83 1.23 13.96 1.10
CA GLN A 83 1.93 13.92 2.39
C GLN A 83 1.81 15.27 3.13
N ARG A 84 1.83 16.40 2.41
CA ARG A 84 1.67 17.74 2.99
C ARG A 84 0.31 17.92 3.67
N TRP A 85 -0.77 17.47 3.03
CA TRP A 85 -2.10 17.55 3.64
C TRP A 85 -2.21 16.65 4.87
N ILE A 86 -1.71 15.41 4.79
CA ILE A 86 -1.68 14.48 5.93
C ILE A 86 -0.93 15.09 7.11
N VAL A 87 0.27 15.62 6.88
CA VAL A 87 1.08 16.27 7.94
C VAL A 87 0.35 17.48 8.52
N THR A 88 -0.27 18.32 7.68
CA THR A 88 -1.00 19.52 8.13
C THR A 88 -2.21 19.14 9.00
N THR A 89 -3.01 18.16 8.56
CA THR A 89 -4.16 17.65 9.31
C THR A 89 -3.72 17.02 10.64
N MET A 90 -2.62 16.27 10.63
CA MET A 90 -2.04 15.70 11.85
C MET A 90 -1.57 16.77 12.83
N THR A 91 -0.87 17.81 12.35
CA THR A 91 -0.45 18.93 13.20
C THR A 91 -1.66 19.61 13.83
N TYR A 92 -2.74 19.83 13.07
CA TYR A 92 -3.97 20.42 13.62
C TYR A 92 -4.59 19.56 14.72
N ILE A 93 -4.67 18.25 14.52
CA ILE A 93 -5.18 17.30 15.51
C ILE A 93 -4.31 17.31 16.77
N ILE A 94 -2.98 17.20 16.63
CA ILE A 94 -2.05 17.19 17.77
C ILE A 94 -2.12 18.50 18.54
N VAL A 95 -2.11 19.65 17.85
CA VAL A 95 -2.22 20.97 18.49
C VAL A 95 -3.54 21.10 19.22
N SER A 96 -4.65 20.65 18.63
CA SER A 96 -5.97 20.67 19.28
C SER A 96 -5.99 19.82 20.55
N LEU A 97 -5.39 18.62 20.53
CA LEU A 97 -5.27 17.75 21.70
C LEU A 97 -4.40 18.38 22.80
N VAL A 98 -3.27 19.01 22.43
CA VAL A 98 -2.39 19.71 23.39
C VAL A 98 -3.08 20.93 24.01
N VAL A 99 -3.83 21.70 23.22
CA VAL A 99 -4.61 22.85 23.74
C VAL A 99 -5.67 22.38 24.72
N PHE A 100 -6.42 21.31 24.38
CA PHE A 100 -7.41 20.71 25.27
C PHE A 100 -6.77 20.23 26.58
N TYR A 101 -5.57 19.64 26.50
CA TYR A 101 -4.77 19.24 27.65
C TYR A 101 -4.39 20.42 28.56
N CYS A 102 -3.89 21.53 27.99
CA CYS A 102 -3.55 22.73 28.78
C CYS A 102 -4.76 23.29 29.54
N ILE A 103 -5.95 23.22 28.94
CA ILE A 103 -7.21 23.63 29.58
C ILE A 103 -7.51 22.70 30.77
N ILE A 104 -7.39 21.37 30.60
CA ILE A 104 -7.61 20.40 31.68
C ILE A 104 -6.63 20.60 32.84
N LEU A 105 -5.34 20.79 32.57
CA LEU A 105 -4.35 21.08 33.63
C LEU A 105 -4.70 22.33 34.44
N THR A 106 -5.17 23.37 33.75
CA THR A 106 -5.60 24.61 34.39
C THR A 106 -6.81 24.37 35.28
N LEU A 107 -7.78 23.56 34.82
CA LEU A 107 -8.96 23.18 35.61
C LEU A 107 -8.61 22.33 36.84
N ILE A 108 -7.64 21.41 36.73
CA ILE A 108 -7.18 20.59 37.86
C ILE A 108 -6.54 21.45 38.95
N LYS A 109 -5.75 22.46 38.56
CA LYS A 109 -5.16 23.40 39.53
C LYS A 109 -6.22 24.19 40.28
N ILE A 110 -7.35 24.48 39.64
CA ILE A 110 -8.46 25.25 40.23
C ILE A 110 -9.39 24.33 41.05
N PHE A 111 -9.59 23.08 40.64
CA PHE A 111 -10.53 22.13 41.25
C PHE A 111 -9.93 20.74 41.51
N PRO A 112 -8.88 20.62 42.36
CA PRO A 112 -8.09 19.39 42.48
C PRO A 112 -8.88 18.17 42.97
N ARG A 113 -9.80 18.36 43.94
CA ARG A 113 -10.57 17.26 44.55
C ARG A 113 -11.73 16.73 43.70
N LYS A 114 -12.21 17.51 42.73
CA LYS A 114 -13.36 17.13 41.88
C LYS A 114 -12.93 16.44 40.59
N ILE A 115 -11.66 16.62 40.20
CA ILE A 115 -11.16 16.22 38.89
C ILE A 115 -10.07 15.14 39.03
N SER A 116 -9.57 14.80 40.23
CA SER A 116 -8.43 13.88 40.38
C SER A 116 -8.63 12.50 39.71
N LEU A 117 -7.68 12.13 38.83
CA LEU A 117 -7.61 10.84 38.15
C LEU A 117 -7.12 9.72 39.07
N TYR A 118 -6.56 10.06 40.23
CA TYR A 118 -5.98 9.12 41.16
C TYR A 118 -6.66 9.26 42.52
N GLU A 119 -6.88 8.13 43.19
CA GLU A 119 -7.35 8.11 44.57
C GLU A 119 -6.27 8.68 45.50
N ASP A 120 -6.64 9.68 46.30
CA ASP A 120 -5.73 10.33 47.26
C ASP A 120 -5.07 9.30 48.18
N GLY A 121 -3.73 9.35 48.30
CA GLY A 121 -2.97 8.45 49.17
C GLY A 121 -2.69 7.05 48.60
N THR A 122 -3.13 6.75 47.37
CA THR A 122 -2.81 5.49 46.69
C THR A 122 -1.99 5.73 45.43
N TYR A 123 -0.87 5.03 45.31
CA TYR A 123 0.13 5.25 44.28
C TYR A 123 -0.35 4.72 42.92
N GLY A 124 -0.86 5.60 42.06
CA GLY A 124 -1.19 5.24 40.67
C GLY A 124 -2.50 4.45 40.50
N LYS A 125 -3.31 4.32 41.56
CA LYS A 125 -4.66 3.74 41.46
C LYS A 125 -5.60 4.79 40.87
N ARG A 126 -6.23 4.46 39.73
CA ARG A 126 -7.10 5.40 39.01
C ARG A 126 -8.46 5.52 39.71
N ASN A 127 -9.00 6.74 39.70
CA ASN A 127 -10.39 7.03 40.04
C ASN A 127 -11.31 6.38 38.99
N GLU A 128 -12.27 5.58 39.45
CA GLU A 128 -13.14 4.75 38.61
C GLU A 128 -13.90 5.56 37.54
N VAL A 129 -14.42 6.74 37.89
CA VAL A 129 -15.21 7.57 36.96
C VAL A 129 -14.35 8.06 35.80
N ASN A 130 -13.15 8.55 36.11
CA ASN A 130 -12.25 9.06 35.08
C ASN A 130 -11.67 7.92 34.22
N TYR A 131 -11.45 6.74 34.80
CA TYR A 131 -11.05 5.54 34.06
C TYR A 131 -12.12 5.13 33.04
N MET A 132 -13.41 5.17 33.40
CA MET A 132 -14.51 4.87 32.47
C MET A 132 -14.56 5.85 31.29
N ILE A 133 -14.33 7.15 31.53
CA ILE A 133 -14.32 8.17 30.47
C ILE A 133 -13.18 7.90 29.48
N VAL A 134 -11.97 7.61 29.98
CA VAL A 134 -10.80 7.29 29.13
C VAL A 134 -11.07 6.04 28.28
N ASN A 135 -11.60 4.98 28.89
CA ASN A 135 -11.96 3.75 28.18
C ASN A 135 -13.01 3.97 27.08
N LEU A 136 -13.99 4.86 27.30
CA LEU A 136 -15.00 5.20 26.29
C LEU A 136 -14.38 5.90 25.08
N VAL A 137 -13.42 6.81 25.32
CA VAL A 137 -12.68 7.49 24.25
C VAL A 137 -11.83 6.50 23.45
N HIS A 138 -11.12 5.59 24.13
CA HIS A 138 -10.35 4.52 23.48
C HIS A 138 -11.25 3.63 22.64
N PHE A 139 -12.39 3.20 23.17
CA PHE A 139 -13.36 2.39 22.43
C PHE A 139 -13.85 3.11 21.16
N SER A 140 -14.14 4.41 21.25
CA SER A 140 -14.61 5.21 20.11
C SER A 140 -13.53 5.33 19.01
N LEU A 141 -12.26 5.50 19.40
CA LEU A 141 -11.12 5.52 18.47
C LEU A 141 -10.90 4.16 17.81
N GLN A 142 -10.99 3.07 18.59
CA GLN A 142 -10.86 1.70 18.09
C GLN A 142 -11.99 1.34 17.12
N LEU A 143 -13.23 1.72 17.44
CA LEU A 143 -14.38 1.54 16.55
C LEU A 143 -14.18 2.29 15.22
N SER A 144 -13.67 3.53 15.29
CA SER A 144 -13.35 4.32 14.10
C SER A 144 -12.29 3.66 13.21
N LEU A 145 -11.29 3.01 13.82
CA LEU A 145 -10.28 2.23 13.10
C LEU A 145 -10.89 1.00 12.41
N ILE A 146 -11.74 0.24 13.12
CA ILE A 146 -12.46 -0.91 12.55
C ILE A 146 -13.30 -0.49 11.34
N VAL A 147 -14.08 0.60 11.48
CA VAL A 147 -14.90 1.14 10.39
C VAL A 147 -14.02 1.54 9.19
N SER A 148 -12.89 2.20 9.44
CA SER A 148 -11.96 2.63 8.38
C SER A 148 -11.39 1.43 7.61
N ILE A 149 -11.08 0.33 8.30
CA ILE A 149 -10.56 -0.90 7.68
C ILE A 149 -11.65 -1.67 6.94
N TYR A 150 -12.87 -1.66 7.47
CA TYR A 150 -14.02 -2.26 6.80
C TYR A 150 -14.23 -1.66 5.40
N TYR A 151 -14.07 -0.35 5.24
CA TYR A 151 -14.21 0.33 3.96
C TYR A 151 -13.14 -0.03 2.92
N ILE A 152 -11.98 -0.56 3.33
CA ILE A 152 -10.89 -0.98 2.42
C ILE A 152 -10.82 -2.49 2.19
N ARG A 153 -11.71 -3.30 2.80
CA ARG A 153 -11.60 -4.78 2.80
C ARG A 153 -11.63 -5.45 1.42
N TYR A 154 -12.25 -4.80 0.44
CA TYR A 154 -12.41 -5.34 -0.92
C TYR A 154 -11.35 -4.82 -1.91
N VAL A 155 -10.42 -4.00 -1.45
CA VAL A 155 -9.34 -3.49 -2.28
C VAL A 155 -8.34 -4.61 -2.56
N GLN A 156 -7.94 -4.77 -3.82
CA GLN A 156 -6.90 -5.73 -4.20
C GLN A 156 -5.60 -5.43 -3.44
N ASN A 157 -5.13 -6.41 -2.66
CA ASN A 157 -4.06 -6.25 -1.69
C ASN A 157 -2.67 -6.44 -2.33
N GLU A 158 -2.36 -5.70 -3.40
CA GLU A 158 -1.11 -5.85 -4.17
C GLU A 158 0.15 -5.61 -3.31
N PHE A 159 0.04 -4.85 -2.22
CA PHE A 159 1.17 -4.49 -1.35
C PHE A 159 1.08 -5.06 0.08
N GLN A 160 0.19 -6.02 0.34
CA GLN A 160 -0.06 -6.61 1.67
C GLN A 160 -0.40 -5.61 2.81
N MET A 161 -0.61 -4.33 2.51
CA MET A 161 -0.87 -3.27 3.49
C MET A 161 -2.18 -3.46 4.24
N ILE A 162 -3.19 -4.06 3.60
CA ILE A 162 -4.47 -4.36 4.25
C ILE A 162 -4.25 -5.43 5.33
N GLY A 163 -3.39 -6.41 5.06
CA GLY A 163 -3.05 -7.48 6.01
C GLY A 163 -2.35 -6.92 7.25
N GLU A 164 -1.43 -5.98 7.06
CA GLU A 164 -0.80 -5.24 8.16
C GLU A 164 -1.83 -4.47 8.99
N LEU A 165 -2.69 -3.68 8.34
CA LEU A 165 -3.69 -2.86 9.04
C LEU A 165 -4.70 -3.71 9.83
N ILE A 166 -5.10 -4.85 9.27
CA ILE A 166 -5.95 -5.84 9.96
C ILE A 166 -5.22 -6.41 11.18
N LEU A 167 -3.97 -6.84 11.03
CA LEU A 167 -3.17 -7.39 12.13
C LEU A 167 -3.00 -6.39 13.28
N VAL A 168 -2.64 -5.14 12.95
CA VAL A 168 -2.54 -4.04 13.92
C VAL A 168 -3.87 -3.83 14.66
N THR A 169 -4.98 -3.87 13.94
CA THR A 169 -6.32 -3.64 14.52
C THR A 169 -6.74 -4.78 15.43
N ILE A 170 -6.43 -6.02 15.07
CA ILE A 170 -6.64 -7.18 15.97
C ILE A 170 -5.86 -6.98 17.27
N ILE A 171 -4.58 -6.59 17.20
CA ILE A 171 -3.74 -6.39 18.39
C ILE A 171 -4.29 -5.26 19.28
N ILE A 172 -4.71 -4.15 18.68
CA ILE A 172 -5.28 -3.01 19.41
C ILE A 172 -6.62 -3.37 20.06
N CYS A 173 -7.50 -4.10 19.36
CA CYS A 173 -8.85 -4.42 19.86
C CYS A 173 -8.88 -5.60 20.85
N VAL A 174 -7.91 -6.50 20.81
CA VAL A 174 -7.81 -7.62 21.77
C VAL A 174 -7.20 -7.18 23.10
N SER A 175 -6.31 -6.18 23.09
CA SER A 175 -5.62 -5.70 24.28
C SER A 175 -6.55 -5.26 25.44
N PRO A 176 -7.66 -4.53 25.20
CA PRO A 176 -8.62 -4.19 26.25
C PRO A 176 -9.23 -5.39 26.97
N ILE A 177 -9.40 -6.53 26.30
CA ILE A 177 -9.97 -7.75 26.89
C ILE A 177 -9.09 -8.27 28.04
N PHE A 178 -7.78 -8.16 27.90
CA PHE A 178 -6.83 -8.53 28.95
C PHE A 178 -6.82 -7.54 30.12
N SER A 179 -7.16 -6.27 29.87
CA SER A 179 -7.21 -5.23 30.90
C SER A 179 -8.43 -5.34 31.82
N ILE A 180 -9.58 -5.82 31.30
CA ILE A 180 -10.82 -6.04 32.06
C ILE A 180 -10.62 -7.05 33.20
N SER A 181 -9.74 -8.04 33.02
CA SER A 181 -9.45 -9.06 34.03
C SER A 181 -8.50 -8.60 35.15
N ILE A 182 -7.91 -7.41 35.05
CA ILE A 182 -6.85 -6.91 35.94
C ILE A 182 -7.33 -5.61 36.62
N TYR A 183 -8.39 -5.73 37.43
CA TYR A 183 -9.21 -4.59 37.82
C TYR A 183 -8.65 -3.69 38.96
N SER A 184 -7.38 -3.78 39.38
CA SER A 184 -6.98 -3.00 40.58
C SER A 184 -5.49 -2.68 40.79
N ASN A 185 -4.56 -3.40 40.16
CA ASN A 185 -3.11 -3.21 40.38
C ASN A 185 -2.39 -2.74 39.12
N ARG A 186 -1.16 -2.21 39.27
CA ARG A 186 -0.24 -1.82 38.16
C ARG A 186 -0.08 -2.89 37.06
N SER A 187 -0.52 -4.11 37.30
CA SER A 187 -0.46 -5.23 36.36
C SER A 187 -1.11 -4.96 35.00
N TRP A 188 -2.06 -4.01 34.90
CA TRP A 188 -2.62 -3.59 33.60
C TRP A 188 -1.56 -2.96 32.67
N LEU A 189 -0.54 -2.29 33.24
CA LEU A 189 0.58 -1.71 32.48
C LEU A 189 1.37 -2.78 31.73
N TYR A 190 1.47 -4.02 32.25
CA TYR A 190 2.16 -5.10 31.53
C TYR A 190 1.43 -5.48 30.25
N ALA A 191 0.10 -5.46 30.24
CA ALA A 191 -0.69 -5.74 29.05
C ALA A 191 -0.48 -4.66 27.98
N ASP A 192 -0.44 -3.38 28.39
CA ASP A 192 -0.18 -2.25 27.48
C ASP A 192 1.27 -2.26 26.95
N ILE A 193 2.26 -2.54 27.81
CA ILE A 193 3.67 -2.68 27.42
C ILE A 193 3.83 -3.82 26.42
N PHE A 194 3.24 -4.99 26.68
CA PHE A 194 3.30 -6.13 25.79
C PHE A 194 2.65 -5.84 24.44
N ARG A 195 1.46 -5.21 24.42
CA ARG A 195 0.80 -4.75 23.19
C ARG A 195 1.72 -3.82 22.39
N ASN A 196 2.23 -2.76 23.02
CA ASN A 196 3.03 -1.75 22.33
C ASN A 196 4.37 -2.31 21.86
N PHE A 197 4.93 -3.29 22.57
CA PHE A 197 6.11 -4.03 22.13
C PHE A 197 5.84 -4.86 20.87
N ILE A 198 4.76 -5.66 20.85
CA ILE A 198 4.35 -6.44 19.67
C ILE A 198 4.10 -5.50 18.49
N LEU A 199 3.36 -4.41 18.69
CA LEU A 199 3.10 -3.41 17.65
C LEU A 199 4.41 -2.81 17.14
N THR A 200 5.37 -2.48 18.02
CA THR A 200 6.67 -1.95 17.61
C THR A 200 7.48 -2.98 16.81
N LEU A 201 7.44 -4.25 17.20
CA LEU A 201 8.14 -5.32 16.49
C LEU A 201 7.55 -5.54 15.08
N ILE A 202 6.23 -5.62 14.97
CA ILE A 202 5.54 -5.79 13.67
C ILE A 202 5.77 -4.56 12.79
N THR A 203 5.64 -3.36 13.37
CA THR A 203 5.59 -2.13 12.58
C THR A 203 6.97 -1.58 12.25
N THR A 204 7.99 -1.88 13.06
CA THR A 204 9.35 -1.31 12.93
C THR A 204 10.42 -2.38 12.81
N GLY A 205 10.40 -3.39 13.69
CA GLY A 205 11.42 -4.46 13.69
C GLY A 205 11.38 -5.33 12.43
N PHE A 206 10.19 -5.78 12.05
CA PHE A 206 9.99 -6.65 10.89
C PHE A 206 10.36 -5.96 9.55
N PRO A 207 9.98 -4.69 9.28
CA PRO A 207 10.43 -3.97 8.09
C PRO A 207 11.94 -3.75 8.03
N ILE A 208 12.58 -3.40 9.16
CA ILE A 208 14.03 -3.24 9.22
C ILE A 208 14.70 -4.56 8.85
N PHE A 209 14.26 -5.67 9.42
CA PHE A 209 14.79 -7.00 9.10
C PHE A 209 14.61 -7.34 7.62
N LEU A 210 13.42 -7.09 7.07
CA LEU A 210 13.14 -7.32 5.65
C LEU A 210 13.94 -6.42 4.70
N SER A 211 14.33 -5.21 5.13
CA SER A 211 15.14 -4.30 4.31
C SER A 211 16.54 -4.83 4.00
N PHE A 212 17.04 -5.76 4.83
CA PHE A 212 18.30 -6.46 4.60
C PHE A 212 18.17 -7.66 3.65
N ILE A 213 16.94 -8.10 3.35
CA ILE A 213 16.70 -9.16 2.37
C ILE A 213 16.63 -8.50 1.00
N HIS A 214 17.61 -8.80 0.14
CA HIS A 214 17.64 -8.32 -1.24
C HIS A 214 16.33 -8.73 -1.93
N LYS A 215 15.55 -7.74 -2.37
CA LYS A 215 14.32 -7.97 -3.13
C LYS A 215 14.63 -7.69 -4.59
N GLU A 216 14.33 -8.68 -5.43
CA GLU A 216 14.28 -8.54 -6.88
C GLU A 216 13.46 -7.28 -7.20
N SER A 217 14.06 -6.38 -7.98
CA SER A 217 13.41 -5.17 -8.44
C SER A 217 12.13 -5.56 -9.17
N ILE A 218 11.00 -5.07 -8.68
CA ILE A 218 9.79 -5.04 -9.49
C ILE A 218 10.13 -4.12 -10.65
N ASP A 219 10.18 -4.65 -11.87
CA ASP A 219 10.24 -3.82 -13.06
C ASP A 219 9.02 -2.90 -13.01
N MET A 220 9.26 -1.63 -12.72
CA MET A 220 8.19 -0.69 -12.50
C MET A 220 7.57 -0.36 -13.85
N LEU A 221 6.29 -0.68 -13.97
CA LEU A 221 5.46 -0.24 -15.08
C LEU A 221 5.45 1.30 -15.11
N SER A 222 6.01 1.90 -16.16
CA SER A 222 6.04 3.36 -16.31
C SER A 222 5.15 3.80 -17.46
N LEU A 223 4.68 5.06 -17.41
CA LEU A 223 3.96 5.67 -18.53
C LEU A 223 4.81 5.74 -19.81
N GLU A 224 6.14 5.72 -19.68
CA GLU A 224 7.06 5.66 -20.82
C GLU A 224 6.91 4.33 -21.57
N MET A 225 6.53 3.24 -20.90
CA MET A 225 6.31 1.95 -21.57
C MET A 225 5.15 1.96 -22.57
N LEU A 226 4.29 2.99 -22.56
CA LEU A 226 3.18 3.15 -23.49
C LEU A 226 3.49 4.02 -24.71
N THR A 227 4.74 4.50 -24.86
CA THR A 227 5.07 5.44 -25.95
C THR A 227 5.30 4.75 -27.29
N SER A 228 5.74 3.49 -27.29
CA SER A 228 6.06 2.71 -28.49
C SER A 228 5.63 1.25 -28.34
N VAL A 229 5.47 0.56 -29.48
CA VAL A 229 5.19 -0.87 -29.53
C VAL A 229 6.32 -1.67 -28.88
N ASP A 230 7.59 -1.34 -29.17
CA ASP A 230 8.75 -2.00 -28.56
C ASP A 230 8.64 -2.11 -27.04
N LEU A 231 8.25 -1.02 -26.38
CA LEU A 231 8.17 -0.99 -24.92
C LEU A 231 6.94 -1.74 -24.39
N ILE A 232 5.82 -1.72 -25.14
CA ILE A 232 4.62 -2.47 -24.79
C ILE A 232 4.88 -3.98 -24.84
N LEU A 233 5.67 -4.44 -25.82
CA LEU A 233 5.99 -5.86 -25.99
C LEU A 233 6.98 -6.38 -24.93
N GLN A 234 7.77 -5.50 -24.32
CA GLN A 234 8.75 -5.87 -23.29
C GLN A 234 8.10 -6.19 -21.93
N HIS A 235 6.91 -5.67 -21.63
CA HIS A 235 6.27 -5.85 -20.33
C HIS A 235 4.97 -6.67 -20.45
N LYS A 236 4.83 -7.69 -19.59
CA LYS A 236 3.69 -8.62 -19.63
C LYS A 236 2.32 -7.94 -19.59
N ILE A 237 2.12 -7.02 -18.64
CA ILE A 237 0.81 -6.36 -18.45
C ILE A 237 0.43 -5.51 -19.66
N THR A 238 1.39 -4.85 -20.30
CA THR A 238 1.14 -4.03 -21.49
C THR A 238 0.90 -4.91 -22.71
N LEU A 239 1.63 -6.01 -22.84
CA LEU A 239 1.42 -7.02 -23.88
C LEU A 239 0.03 -7.66 -23.77
N ASP A 240 -0.36 -8.16 -22.59
CA ASP A 240 -1.67 -8.79 -22.36
C ASP A 240 -2.81 -7.82 -22.77
N ALA A 241 -2.69 -6.53 -22.43
CA ALA A 241 -3.67 -5.51 -22.78
C ALA A 241 -3.70 -5.17 -24.29
N PHE A 242 -2.56 -5.28 -24.97
CA PHE A 242 -2.46 -5.10 -26.42
C PHE A 242 -3.04 -6.32 -27.17
N GLU A 243 -2.78 -7.54 -26.70
CA GLU A 243 -3.39 -8.77 -27.20
C GLU A 243 -4.92 -8.76 -27.06
N ASP A 244 -5.42 -8.34 -25.89
CA ASP A 244 -6.85 -8.14 -25.65
C ASP A 244 -7.47 -7.10 -26.60
N PHE A 245 -6.73 -6.05 -26.93
CA PHE A 245 -7.16 -5.08 -27.94
C PHE A 245 -7.24 -5.72 -29.33
N LEU A 246 -6.15 -6.33 -29.80
CA LEU A 246 -6.07 -6.93 -31.14
C LEU A 246 -7.14 -7.98 -31.33
N SER A 247 -7.32 -8.89 -30.37
CA SER A 247 -8.34 -9.94 -30.44
C SER A 247 -9.78 -9.41 -30.52
N SER A 248 -10.03 -8.21 -29.97
CA SER A 248 -11.34 -7.55 -30.01
C SER A 248 -11.55 -6.66 -31.24
N PHE A 249 -10.45 -6.17 -31.83
CA PHE A 249 -10.47 -5.17 -32.89
C PHE A 249 -10.34 -5.82 -34.27
N ASP A 250 -9.29 -6.62 -34.46
CA ASP A 250 -9.02 -7.30 -35.73
C ASP A 250 -8.19 -8.57 -35.52
N ARG A 251 -8.69 -9.67 -36.08
CA ARG A 251 -8.04 -10.98 -36.02
C ARG A 251 -6.69 -10.98 -36.76
N GLU A 252 -6.53 -10.15 -37.79
CA GLU A 252 -5.27 -10.07 -38.54
C GLU A 252 -4.14 -9.49 -37.67
N GLY A 253 -4.44 -8.47 -36.86
CA GLY A 253 -3.48 -7.87 -35.92
C GLY A 253 -2.92 -8.87 -34.91
N SER A 254 -3.75 -9.78 -34.38
CA SER A 254 -3.29 -10.86 -33.51
C SER A 254 -2.33 -11.82 -34.22
N VAL A 255 -2.54 -12.06 -35.51
CA VAL A 255 -1.64 -12.93 -36.29
C VAL A 255 -0.29 -12.25 -36.53
N PHE A 256 -0.27 -10.96 -36.87
CA PHE A 256 0.97 -10.19 -36.99
C PHE A 256 1.79 -10.20 -35.70
N LEU A 257 1.13 -10.01 -34.54
CA LEU A 257 1.80 -10.08 -33.24
C LEU A 257 2.39 -11.47 -32.97
N GLU A 258 1.65 -12.54 -33.25
CA GLU A 258 2.17 -13.89 -33.02
C GLU A 258 3.33 -14.25 -33.96
N ILE A 259 3.31 -13.77 -35.21
CA ILE A 259 4.42 -13.93 -36.15
C ILE A 259 5.65 -13.18 -35.63
N TYR A 260 5.48 -11.92 -35.21
CA TYR A 260 6.56 -11.11 -34.64
C TYR A 260 7.20 -11.79 -33.42
N LEU A 261 6.39 -12.21 -32.43
CA LEU A 261 6.89 -12.90 -31.24
C LEU A 261 7.57 -14.24 -31.56
N SER A 262 7.11 -14.94 -32.60
CA SER A 262 7.75 -16.18 -33.07
C SER A 262 9.11 -15.90 -33.71
N CYS A 263 9.27 -14.78 -34.42
CA CYS A 263 10.56 -14.34 -34.95
C CYS A 263 11.54 -14.01 -33.81
N GLU A 264 11.10 -13.24 -32.80
CA GLU A 264 11.90 -12.96 -31.59
C GLU A 264 12.34 -14.25 -30.87
N CYS A 265 11.42 -15.20 -30.71
CA CYS A 265 11.73 -16.52 -30.14
C CYS A 265 12.80 -17.26 -30.95
N TYR A 266 12.72 -17.23 -32.28
CA TYR A 266 13.73 -17.87 -33.11
C TYR A 266 15.11 -17.22 -32.94
N PHE A 267 15.20 -15.89 -32.90
CA PHE A 267 16.48 -15.21 -32.67
C PHE A 267 17.06 -15.49 -31.27
N GLY A 268 16.22 -15.79 -30.28
CA GLY A 268 16.66 -16.17 -28.93
C GLY A 268 17.11 -17.63 -28.78
N PHE A 269 16.46 -18.57 -29.47
CA PHE A 269 16.65 -20.02 -29.24
C PHE A 269 17.18 -20.81 -30.44
N SER A 270 17.06 -20.27 -31.65
CA SER A 270 17.49 -20.89 -32.92
C SER A 270 16.93 -22.31 -33.16
N ASP A 271 15.66 -22.55 -32.82
CA ASP A 271 14.97 -23.83 -33.06
C ASP A 271 14.23 -23.81 -34.41
N ASP A 272 14.62 -24.70 -35.33
CA ASP A 272 14.04 -24.82 -36.67
C ASP A 272 12.54 -25.15 -36.65
N LYS A 273 12.01 -25.77 -35.58
CA LYS A 273 10.55 -25.98 -35.43
C LYS A 273 9.77 -24.68 -35.37
N ILE A 274 10.40 -23.58 -34.94
CA ILE A 274 9.79 -22.26 -34.90
C ILE A 274 9.63 -21.71 -36.33
N LEU A 275 10.59 -21.97 -37.23
CA LEU A 275 10.50 -21.56 -38.63
C LEU A 275 9.32 -22.24 -39.33
N ASP A 276 9.18 -23.55 -39.16
CA ASP A 276 8.05 -24.32 -39.71
C ASP A 276 6.70 -23.76 -39.23
N ARG A 277 6.63 -23.35 -37.96
CA ARG A 277 5.43 -22.75 -37.38
C ARG A 277 5.12 -21.39 -37.96
N ILE A 278 6.14 -20.54 -38.18
CA ILE A 278 5.97 -19.23 -38.81
C ILE A 278 5.43 -19.40 -40.23
N GLU A 279 6.04 -20.29 -41.03
CA GLU A 279 5.61 -20.54 -42.42
C GLU A 279 4.18 -21.10 -42.49
N ALA A 280 3.84 -22.04 -41.60
CA ALA A 280 2.48 -22.55 -41.47
C ALA A 280 1.48 -21.45 -41.09
N LYS A 281 1.87 -20.51 -40.23
CA LYS A 281 1.04 -19.37 -39.81
C LYS A 281 0.75 -18.42 -40.96
N ILE A 282 1.77 -18.06 -41.75
CA ILE A 282 1.62 -17.19 -42.93
C ILE A 282 0.67 -17.85 -43.93
N THR A 283 0.90 -19.13 -44.23
CA THR A 283 0.09 -19.88 -45.21
C THR A 283 -1.36 -20.04 -44.77
N SER A 284 -1.59 -20.32 -43.49
CA SER A 284 -2.95 -20.55 -42.95
C SER A 284 -3.75 -19.27 -42.72
N SER A 285 -3.08 -18.14 -42.48
CA SER A 285 -3.72 -16.84 -42.26
C SER A 285 -4.06 -16.10 -43.55
N GLY A 286 -3.36 -16.41 -44.66
CA GLY A 286 -3.59 -15.76 -45.95
C GLY A 286 -3.15 -14.29 -45.98
N ILE A 287 -2.28 -13.88 -45.05
CA ILE A 287 -1.77 -12.51 -44.97
C ILE A 287 -0.93 -12.20 -46.20
N ALA A 288 -1.24 -11.07 -46.85
CA ALA A 288 -0.41 -10.53 -47.90
C ALA A 288 0.90 -9.99 -47.30
N THR A 289 1.99 -10.71 -47.54
CA THR A 289 3.36 -10.28 -47.23
C THR A 289 4.07 -9.94 -48.54
N SER A 290 5.07 -9.05 -48.49
CA SER A 290 5.91 -8.79 -49.67
C SER A 290 6.73 -10.03 -50.03
N ASP A 291 7.08 -10.20 -51.31
CA ASP A 291 7.92 -11.31 -51.78
C ASP A 291 9.26 -11.43 -51.00
N ASP A 292 9.79 -10.32 -50.49
CA ASP A 292 11.04 -10.25 -49.71
C ASP A 292 10.94 -10.81 -48.27
N CYS A 293 9.74 -11.22 -47.84
CA CYS A 293 9.44 -11.78 -46.51
C CYS A 293 9.23 -13.31 -46.53
N VAL A 294 9.35 -13.95 -47.70
CA VAL A 294 9.02 -15.37 -47.91
C VAL A 294 10.27 -16.17 -48.27
N GLY A 295 10.30 -17.47 -47.94
CA GLY A 295 11.41 -18.36 -48.31
C GLY A 295 12.63 -18.28 -47.38
N PHE A 296 12.40 -18.01 -46.09
CA PHE A 296 13.44 -18.09 -45.06
C PHE A 296 13.77 -19.54 -44.69
N ASN A 297 15.03 -19.80 -44.35
CA ASN A 297 15.49 -21.06 -43.77
C ASN A 297 16.69 -20.80 -42.86
N SER A 298 17.16 -21.81 -42.14
CA SER A 298 18.29 -21.67 -41.20
C SER A 298 19.59 -21.17 -41.86
N ASN A 299 19.73 -21.28 -43.18
CA ASN A 299 20.88 -20.77 -43.94
C ASN A 299 20.66 -19.37 -44.55
N ASN A 300 19.44 -18.86 -44.57
CA ASN A 300 19.07 -17.56 -45.13
C ASN A 300 18.01 -16.87 -44.26
N LEU A 301 18.47 -16.06 -43.31
CA LEU A 301 17.63 -15.35 -42.33
C LEU A 301 17.21 -13.95 -42.77
N ASN A 302 17.73 -13.43 -43.89
CA ASN A 302 17.36 -12.10 -44.37
C ASN A 302 15.84 -11.93 -44.58
N PRO A 303 15.11 -12.90 -45.18
CA PRO A 303 13.66 -12.79 -45.32
C PRO A 303 12.93 -12.84 -43.97
N LEU A 304 13.49 -13.53 -42.96
CA LEU A 304 12.94 -13.58 -41.60
C LEU A 304 13.08 -12.23 -40.89
N MET A 305 14.24 -11.56 -41.03
CA MET A 305 14.44 -10.20 -40.51
C MET A 305 13.51 -9.20 -41.21
N ASN A 306 13.32 -9.33 -42.53
CA ASN A 306 12.37 -8.49 -43.28
C ASN A 306 10.93 -8.72 -42.81
N LEU A 307 10.55 -9.98 -42.57
CA LEU A 307 9.23 -10.34 -42.05
C LEU A 307 9.00 -9.76 -40.65
N GLN A 308 9.99 -9.85 -39.76
CA GLN A 308 9.94 -9.28 -38.42
C GLN A 308 9.74 -7.76 -38.47
N ASN A 309 10.53 -7.05 -39.28
CA ASN A 309 10.39 -5.60 -39.46
C ASN A 309 9.04 -5.24 -40.08
N TYR A 310 8.57 -5.99 -41.08
CA TYR A 310 7.26 -5.77 -41.69
C TYR A 310 6.13 -5.92 -40.66
N CYS A 311 6.17 -6.98 -39.84
CA CYS A 311 5.18 -7.19 -38.79
C CYS A 311 5.24 -6.09 -37.73
N TYR A 312 6.44 -5.64 -37.36
CA TYR A 312 6.61 -4.51 -36.43
C TYR A 312 6.02 -3.22 -37.00
N ASP A 313 6.35 -2.88 -38.25
CA ASP A 313 5.87 -1.67 -38.92
C ASP A 313 4.35 -1.64 -39.02
N VAL A 314 3.71 -2.78 -39.32
CA VAL A 314 2.25 -2.91 -39.34
C VAL A 314 1.66 -2.75 -37.93
N LEU A 315 2.26 -3.38 -36.91
CA LEU A 315 1.80 -3.25 -35.52
C LEU A 315 1.93 -1.81 -35.00
N GLU A 316 3.02 -1.10 -35.35
CA GLU A 316 3.27 0.27 -34.91
C GLU A 316 2.41 1.31 -35.66
N ASN A 317 2.34 1.21 -36.99
CA ASN A 317 1.68 2.23 -37.78
C ASN A 317 0.17 2.04 -37.87
N ASP A 318 -0.31 0.79 -37.98
CA ASP A 318 -1.74 0.54 -38.22
C ASP A 318 -2.49 0.24 -36.92
N TYR A 319 -1.95 -0.62 -36.06
CA TYR A 319 -2.66 -1.10 -34.87
C TYR A 319 -2.39 -0.26 -33.63
N PHE A 320 -1.16 0.19 -33.41
CA PHE A 320 -0.81 0.91 -32.20
C PHE A 320 -1.41 2.32 -32.15
N LEU A 321 -1.53 2.99 -33.30
CA LEU A 321 -2.27 4.26 -33.37
C LEU A 321 -3.73 4.09 -32.93
N GLN A 322 -4.37 3.00 -33.34
CA GLN A 322 -5.76 2.70 -32.97
C GLN A 322 -5.87 2.21 -31.52
N PHE A 323 -4.85 1.51 -31.04
CA PHE A 323 -4.74 1.13 -29.64
C PHE A 323 -4.71 2.36 -28.74
N LYS A 324 -3.96 3.42 -29.09
CA LYS A 324 -3.89 4.67 -28.30
C LYS A 324 -5.26 5.32 -28.06
N ASP A 325 -6.18 5.18 -29.01
CA ASP A 325 -7.54 5.72 -28.92
C ASP A 325 -8.55 4.72 -28.32
N SER A 326 -8.10 3.50 -28.01
CA SER A 326 -8.96 2.43 -27.48
C SER A 326 -9.26 2.57 -25.99
N LYS A 327 -10.39 1.98 -25.57
CA LYS A 327 -10.74 1.86 -24.14
C LYS A 327 -9.73 1.00 -23.37
N GLN A 328 -9.06 0.06 -24.04
CA GLN A 328 -8.04 -0.80 -23.47
C GLN A 328 -6.80 0.00 -23.08
N TYR A 329 -6.35 0.91 -23.95
CA TYR A 329 -5.25 1.82 -23.65
C TYR A 329 -5.61 2.81 -22.53
N GLU A 330 -6.83 3.34 -22.52
CA GLU A 330 -7.28 4.22 -21.42
C GLU A 330 -7.30 3.50 -20.07
N LYS A 331 -7.79 2.25 -20.04
CA LYS A 331 -7.76 1.38 -18.84
C LYS A 331 -6.33 1.08 -18.41
N LEU A 332 -5.46 0.72 -19.36
CA LEU A 332 -4.05 0.42 -19.09
C LEU A 332 -3.33 1.65 -18.55
N ARG A 333 -3.43 2.79 -19.22
CA ARG A 333 -2.87 4.08 -18.77
C ARG A 333 -3.35 4.45 -17.37
N SER A 334 -4.63 4.27 -17.08
CA SER A 334 -5.19 4.50 -15.74
C SER A 334 -4.61 3.52 -14.71
N TYR A 335 -4.40 2.26 -15.09
CA TYR A 335 -3.74 1.26 -14.25
C TYR A 335 -2.28 1.61 -13.97
N ILE A 336 -1.50 1.98 -14.99
CA ILE A 336 -0.10 2.42 -14.85
C ILE A 336 -0.02 3.63 -13.93
N PHE A 337 -0.84 4.65 -14.19
CA PHE A 337 -0.86 5.87 -13.37
C PHE A 337 -1.20 5.56 -11.92
N ARG A 338 -2.13 4.63 -11.66
CA ARG A 338 -2.45 4.17 -10.30
C ARG A 338 -1.27 3.44 -9.67
N GLN A 339 -0.60 2.55 -10.39
CA GLN A 339 0.58 1.85 -9.90
C GLN A 339 1.74 2.80 -9.61
N GLU A 340 2.04 3.74 -10.50
CA GLU A 340 3.05 4.78 -10.26
C GLU A 340 2.67 5.65 -9.07
N LEU A 341 1.40 6.02 -8.92
CA LEU A 341 0.92 6.80 -7.78
C LEU A 341 1.02 5.99 -6.48
N LEU A 342 0.74 4.68 -6.51
CA LEU A 342 0.92 3.76 -5.38
C LEU A 342 2.40 3.55 -5.05
N ASN A 343 3.26 3.39 -6.05
CA ASN A 343 4.69 3.23 -5.86
C ASN A 343 5.33 4.51 -5.34
N ASN A 344 5.09 5.66 -5.98
CA ASN A 344 5.68 6.94 -5.59
C ASN A 344 5.10 7.48 -4.29
N ARG A 345 3.87 7.14 -3.91
CA ARG A 345 3.23 7.73 -2.70
C ARG A 345 3.10 6.75 -1.55
N VAL A 346 2.87 5.47 -1.82
CA VAL A 346 2.51 4.48 -0.80
C VAL A 346 3.64 3.48 -0.53
N SER A 347 4.50 3.16 -1.52
CA SER A 347 5.66 2.28 -1.29
C SER A 347 6.69 2.86 -0.32
N GLU A 348 6.74 4.19 -0.15
CA GLU A 348 7.52 4.85 0.90
C GLU A 348 7.01 4.55 2.32
N THR A 349 5.79 4.00 2.44
CA THR A 349 5.08 3.79 3.72
C THR A 349 4.61 2.35 3.94
N SER A 350 4.89 1.41 3.03
CA SER A 350 4.44 0.02 3.12
C SER A 350 5.53 -0.92 3.63
N MET A 351 5.13 -1.90 4.46
CA MET A 351 6.04 -2.83 5.15
C MET A 351 6.51 -4.02 4.30
N HIS A 352 5.93 -4.21 3.11
CA HIS A 352 6.27 -5.33 2.25
C HIS A 352 6.15 -4.97 0.77
N ARG A 353 7.29 -4.83 0.09
CA ARG A 353 7.36 -4.98 -1.38
C ARG A 353 7.36 -6.47 -1.71
N SER A 354 6.20 -7.11 -1.85
CA SER A 354 6.15 -8.46 -2.43
C SER A 354 5.92 -8.30 -3.93
N GLY A 355 7.00 -8.12 -4.67
CA GLY A 355 7.00 -8.47 -6.09
C GLY A 355 7.01 -9.98 -6.20
N LYS A 356 5.89 -10.66 -6.02
CA LYS A 356 5.78 -12.02 -6.56
C LYS A 356 5.45 -11.87 -8.04
N MET A 357 6.47 -11.54 -8.83
CA MET A 357 6.43 -11.81 -10.25
C MET A 357 7.21 -13.11 -10.43
N LYS A 358 6.49 -14.22 -10.62
CA LYS A 358 7.12 -15.37 -11.29
C LYS A 358 7.47 -14.85 -12.68
N SER A 359 8.75 -14.65 -12.97
CA SER A 359 9.18 -14.32 -14.32
C SER A 359 8.69 -15.45 -15.25
N MET A 360 8.14 -15.08 -16.40
CA MET A 360 7.58 -16.04 -17.35
C MET A 360 8.68 -16.90 -18.00
N ILE A 361 9.97 -16.61 -17.75
CA ILE A 361 11.06 -17.53 -18.08
C ILE A 361 10.89 -18.87 -17.33
N SER A 362 10.20 -18.88 -16.17
CA SER A 362 9.84 -20.11 -15.44
C SER A 362 8.50 -20.75 -15.85
N LEU A 363 7.77 -20.18 -16.82
CA LEU A 363 6.51 -20.73 -17.36
C LEU A 363 6.67 -21.25 -18.79
N LEU A 364 7.83 -21.04 -19.42
CA LEU A 364 8.28 -21.77 -20.59
C LEU A 364 9.07 -23.04 -20.23
N ASP A 365 9.01 -23.50 -18.98
CA ASP A 365 9.30 -24.90 -18.65
C ASP A 365 8.18 -25.77 -19.23
N PHE A 366 8.39 -26.15 -20.49
CA PHE A 366 7.55 -27.03 -21.28
C PHE A 366 7.28 -28.34 -20.54
N LYS A 367 6.00 -28.73 -20.51
CA LYS A 367 5.57 -30.12 -20.38
C LYS A 367 4.85 -30.55 -21.63
#